data_AF-A0AAW0TE97-F1
#
_entry.id   AF-A0AAW0TE97-F1
#
_cell.length_a   1.000
_cell.length_b   1.000
_cell.length_c   1.000
_cell.angle_alpha   90.00
_cell.angle_beta   90.00
_cell.angle_gamma   90.00
#
_symmetry.space_group_name_H-M   'P 1'
#
loop_
_entity.id
_entity.type
_entity.pdbx_description
1 polymer ?
#
loop_
_entity_poly.entity_id
_entity_poly.type
_entity_poly.pdbx_seq_one_letter_code
_entity_poly.pdbx_strand_id
1 'polypeptide(L)'
;MIGSKTNPLVHFMSKWVMYVNEAGLHDHWYKQAIPNFSMCVKLPSKVTVSTSFSINNSWAMFVILLTGLGAGFIIFLTEHIHAHIRHHGE
;
A
#
# COMPACT_ATOMS: atom_id res chain seq x y z
N MET A 1 -8.75 10.07 -31.13
CA MET A 1 -9.42 9.81 -32.42
C MET A 1 -8.41 9.18 -33.36
N ILE A 2 -8.59 7.90 -33.70
CA ILE A 2 -7.79 7.20 -34.71
C ILE A 2 -8.42 7.51 -36.07
N GLY A 3 -7.82 8.45 -36.80
CA GLY A 3 -8.26 8.90 -38.11
C GLY A 3 -7.58 10.21 -38.52
N SER A 4 -7.07 10.28 -39.76
CA SER A 4 -6.47 11.51 -40.29
C SER A 4 -7.50 12.64 -40.33
N LYS A 5 -7.18 13.80 -39.75
CA LYS A 5 -8.09 14.94 -39.57
C LYS A 5 -8.66 15.51 -40.87
N THR A 6 -8.02 15.23 -42.01
CA THR A 6 -8.43 15.70 -43.34
C THR A 6 -9.32 14.73 -44.11
N ASN A 7 -9.60 13.53 -43.57
CA ASN A 7 -10.42 12.55 -44.28
C ASN A 7 -11.92 12.89 -44.16
N PRO A 8 -12.66 13.05 -45.28
CA PRO A 8 -14.09 13.36 -45.25
C PRO A 8 -14.94 12.27 -44.58
N LEU A 9 -14.41 11.05 -44.50
CA LEU A 9 -14.99 9.92 -43.77
C LEU A 9 -15.11 10.18 -42.26
N VAL A 10 -14.21 10.98 -41.67
CA VAL A 10 -14.22 11.27 -40.23
C VAL A 10 -15.45 12.11 -39.86
N HIS A 11 -15.84 13.07 -40.72
CA HIS A 11 -17.03 13.89 -40.51
C HIS A 11 -18.32 13.05 -40.55
N PHE A 12 -18.41 12.13 -41.50
CA PHE A 12 -19.54 11.20 -41.60
C PHE A 12 -19.61 10.27 -40.38
N MET A 13 -18.49 9.65 -40.02
CA MET A 13 -18.42 8.74 -38.86
C MET A 13 -18.76 9.45 -37.55
N SER A 14 -18.30 10.70 -37.36
CA SER A 14 -18.65 11.50 -36.18
C SER A 14 -20.15 11.70 -36.04
N LYS A 15 -20.86 11.96 -37.15
CA LYS A 15 -22.32 12.12 -37.15
C LYS A 15 -23.02 10.81 -36.76
N TRP A 16 -22.54 9.68 -37.29
CA TRP A 16 -23.08 8.36 -36.96
C TRP A 16 -22.84 7.97 -35.50
N VAL A 17 -21.65 8.22 -34.97
CA VAL A 17 -21.33 7.99 -33.55
C VAL A 17 -22.27 8.80 -32.67
N MET A 18 -22.56 10.05 -33.04
CA MET A 18 -23.53 10.89 -32.32
C MET A 18 -24.93 10.28 -32.35
N TYR A 19 -25.44 9.85 -33.51
CA TYR A 19 -26.74 9.19 -33.60
C TYR A 19 -26.82 7.88 -32.81
N VAL A 20 -25.79 7.05 -32.86
CA VAL A 20 -25.72 5.77 -32.12
C VAL A 20 -25.68 6.02 -30.60
N ASN A 21 -25.04 7.11 -30.17
CA ASN A 21 -25.01 7.53 -28.77
C ASN A 21 -26.36 8.10 -28.32
N GLU A 22 -26.97 9.00 -29.10
CA GLU A 22 -28.28 9.60 -28.80
C GLU A 22 -29.42 8.58 -28.82
N ALA A 23 -29.35 7.57 -29.70
CA ALA A 23 -30.30 6.47 -29.72
C ALA A 23 -30.14 5.47 -28.56
N GLY A 24 -29.15 5.67 -27.67
CA GLY A 24 -28.86 4.76 -26.55
C GLY A 24 -28.33 3.39 -26.97
N LEU A 25 -28.00 3.21 -28.25
CA LEU A 25 -27.55 1.93 -28.80
C LEU A 25 -26.12 1.60 -28.35
N HIS A 26 -25.29 2.63 -28.15
CA HIS A 26 -23.98 2.50 -27.52
C HIS A 26 -24.10 1.87 -26.12
N ASP A 27 -25.01 2.37 -25.28
CA ASP A 27 -25.21 1.85 -23.92
C ASP A 27 -25.81 0.44 -23.91
N HIS A 28 -26.68 0.13 -24.88
CA HIS A 28 -27.22 -1.22 -25.05
C HIS A 28 -26.11 -2.23 -25.37
N TRP A 29 -25.26 -1.94 -26.35
CA TRP A 29 -24.12 -2.79 -26.69
C TRP A 29 -23.08 -2.84 -25.58
N TYR A 30 -22.84 -1.73 -24.88
CA TYR A 30 -21.90 -1.70 -23.74
C TYR A 30 -22.36 -2.62 -22.61
N LYS A 31 -23.65 -2.58 -22.25
CA LYS A 31 -24.25 -3.46 -21.24
C LYS A 31 -24.29 -4.93 -21.69
N GLN A 32 -24.49 -5.19 -22.98
CA GLN A 32 -24.49 -6.54 -23.54
C GLN A 32 -23.08 -7.14 -23.62
N ALA A 33 -22.08 -6.35 -24.02
CA ALA A 33 -20.69 -6.78 -24.15
C ALA A 33 -20.01 -6.98 -22.80
N ILE A 34 -20.42 -6.22 -21.78
CA ILE A 34 -19.83 -6.27 -20.43
C ILE A 34 -20.93 -6.48 -19.38
N PRO A 35 -21.52 -7.69 -19.31
CA PRO A 35 -22.69 -7.97 -18.46
C PRO A 35 -22.41 -7.86 -16.95
N ASN A 36 -21.14 -7.81 -16.53
CA ASN A 36 -20.71 -7.92 -15.14
C ASN A 36 -20.02 -6.67 -14.58
N PHE A 37 -20.09 -5.52 -15.26
CA PHE A 37 -19.39 -4.31 -14.79
C PHE A 37 -19.95 -3.76 -13.46
N SER A 38 -21.17 -4.15 -13.07
CA SER A 38 -21.77 -3.84 -11.77
C SER A 38 -21.30 -4.74 -10.62
N MET A 39 -20.47 -5.76 -10.88
CA MET A 39 -19.95 -6.61 -9.79
C MET A 39 -18.94 -5.89 -8.88
N CYS A 40 -18.49 -4.69 -9.26
CA CYS A 40 -17.68 -3.80 -8.43
C CYS A 40 -18.43 -2.50 -8.04
N VAL A 41 -19.67 -2.60 -7.56
CA VAL A 41 -20.42 -1.45 -6.98
C VAL A 41 -19.72 -0.84 -5.74
N LYS A 42 -18.78 -1.56 -5.13
CA LYS A 42 -17.93 -1.04 -4.06
C LYS A 42 -16.46 -1.34 -4.36
N LEU A 43 -15.78 -0.45 -5.10
CA LEU A 43 -14.33 -0.35 -4.94
C LEU A 43 -14.09 0.04 -3.46
N PRO A 44 -13.35 -0.76 -2.67
CA PRO A 44 -12.99 -0.34 -1.33
C PRO A 44 -12.04 0.86 -1.43
N SER A 45 -12.59 2.07 -1.25
CA SER A 45 -11.82 3.33 -1.24
C SER A 45 -10.91 3.47 -0.01
N LYS A 46 -11.05 2.55 0.95
CA LYS A 46 -10.14 2.35 2.07
C LYS A 46 -9.86 0.87 2.23
N VAL A 47 -8.64 0.46 1.86
CA VAL A 47 -8.05 -0.76 2.38
C VAL A 47 -7.58 -0.43 3.81
N THR A 48 -8.49 -0.47 4.78
CA THR A 48 -8.10 -0.40 6.18
C THR A 48 -7.44 -1.72 6.52
N VAL A 49 -6.12 -1.81 6.35
CA VAL A 49 -5.34 -2.99 6.69
C VAL A 49 -5.34 -3.11 8.21
N SER A 50 -6.32 -3.82 8.75
CA SER A 50 -6.38 -4.21 10.17
C SER A 50 -5.45 -5.41 10.40
N THR A 51 -4.18 -5.29 10.06
CA THR A 51 -3.20 -6.33 10.40
C THR A 51 -2.81 -6.14 11.85
N SER A 52 -3.15 -7.11 12.70
CA SER A 52 -2.61 -7.21 14.05
C SER A 52 -1.09 -7.16 13.95
N PHE A 53 -0.46 -6.21 14.66
CA PHE A 53 0.98 -6.08 14.70
C PHE A 53 1.55 -7.33 15.38
N SER A 54 2.00 -8.29 14.58
CA SER A 54 2.51 -9.56 15.11
C SER A 54 3.81 -9.32 15.86
N ILE A 55 4.01 -10.05 16.97
CA ILE A 55 5.25 -10.05 17.76
C ILE A 55 6.47 -10.33 16.88
N ASN A 56 6.28 -11.09 15.80
CA ASN A 56 7.33 -11.37 14.82
C ASN A 56 7.87 -10.11 14.13
N ASN A 57 7.02 -9.08 13.98
CA ASN A 57 7.38 -7.81 13.37
C ASN A 57 8.14 -6.88 14.34
N SER A 58 7.99 -7.10 15.65
CA SER A 58 8.63 -6.30 16.71
C SER A 58 9.87 -6.93 17.32
N TRP A 59 10.24 -8.15 16.91
CA TRP A 59 11.33 -8.91 17.55
C TRP A 59 12.66 -8.14 17.57
N ALA A 60 12.97 -7.41 16.49
CA ALA A 60 14.17 -6.59 16.41
C ALA A 60 14.26 -5.51 17.51
N MET A 61 13.13 -4.91 17.92
CA MET A 61 13.13 -3.93 19.03
C MET A 61 13.51 -4.58 20.36
N PHE A 62 13.02 -5.79 20.62
CA PHE A 62 13.36 -6.54 21.83
C PHE A 62 14.82 -6.97 21.85
N VAL A 63 15.38 -7.37 20.72
CA VAL A 63 16.80 -7.73 20.59
C VAL A 63 17.70 -6.53 20.93
N ILE A 64 17.40 -5.35 20.38
CA ILE A 64 18.15 -4.13 20.66
C ILE A 64 18.06 -3.76 22.15
N LEU A 65 16.87 -3.83 22.73
CA LEU A 65 16.64 -3.56 24.16
C LEU A 65 17.47 -4.49 25.05
N LEU A 66 17.41 -5.80 24.81
CA LEU A 66 18.15 -6.79 25.60
C LEU A 66 19.66 -6.63 25.46
N THR A 67 20.13 -6.34 24.24
CA THR A 67 21.57 -6.14 23.98
C THR A 67 22.08 -4.90 24.71
N GLY A 68 21.37 -3.78 24.63
CA GLY A 68 21.73 -2.54 25.33
C GLY A 68 21.71 -2.70 26.85
N LEU A 69 20.67 -3.36 27.37
CA LEU A 69 20.54 -3.62 28.81
C LEU A 69 21.63 -4.57 29.32
N GLY A 70 21.96 -5.61 28.56
CA GLY A 70 23.06 -6.53 28.87
C GLY A 70 24.42 -5.83 28.88
N ALA A 71 24.72 -5.02 27.86
CA ALA A 71 25.97 -4.26 27.79
C ALA A 71 26.10 -3.27 28.97
N GLY A 72 25.02 -2.53 29.28
CA GLY A 72 25.00 -1.63 30.43
C GLY A 72 25.21 -2.34 31.76
N PHE A 73 24.59 -3.51 31.94
CA PHE A 73 24.75 -4.31 33.16
C PHE A 73 26.18 -4.83 33.33
N ILE A 74 26.84 -5.26 32.26
CA ILE A 74 28.25 -5.70 32.31
C ILE A 74 29.18 -4.54 32.71
N ILE A 75 28.97 -3.35 32.15
CA ILE A 75 29.74 -2.15 32.49
C ILE A 75 29.55 -1.83 33.99
N PHE A 76 28.31 -1.83 34.46
CA PHE A 76 27.99 -1.59 35.87
C PHE A 76 28.69 -2.58 36.81
N LEU A 77 28.64 -3.88 36.51
CA LEU A 77 29.32 -4.90 37.31
C LEU A 77 30.85 -4.70 37.33
N THR A 78 31.42 -4.35 36.18
CA THR A 78 32.86 -4.11 36.05
C THR A 78 33.29 -2.93 36.92
N GLU A 79 32.56 -1.82 36.86
CA GLU A 79 32.82 -0.66 37.71
C GLU A 79 32.62 -0.98 39.19
N HIS A 80 31.56 -1.70 39.54
CA HIS A 80 31.27 -2.06 40.93
C HIS A 80 32.38 -2.93 41.54
N ILE A 81 32.83 -3.96 40.82
CA ILE A 81 33.93 -4.82 41.25
C ILE A 81 35.23 -4.01 41.35
N HIS A 82 35.52 -3.16 40.37
CA HIS A 82 36.71 -2.32 40.38
C HIS A 82 36.73 -1.36 41.58
N ALA A 83 35.61 -0.71 41.88
CA ALA A 83 35.46 0.17 43.03
C ALA A 83 35.61 -0.59 44.36
N HIS A 84 35.04 -1.80 44.47
CA HIS A 84 35.17 -2.62 45.67
C HIS A 84 36.62 -3.06 45.94
N ILE A 85 37.35 -3.46 44.89
CA ILE A 85 38.77 -3.83 45.01
C ILE A 85 39.61 -2.61 45.43
N ARG A 86 39.32 -1.43 44.86
CA ARG A 86 40.02 -0.19 45.23
C ARG A 86 39.82 0.17 46.71
N HIS A 87 38.60 0.03 47.22
CA HIS A 87 38.28 0.36 48.62
C HIS A 87 38.84 -0.64 49.65
N HIS A 88 39.09 -1.91 49.27
CA HIS A 88 39.69 -2.91 50.16
C HIS A 88 41.23 -2.97 50.07
N GLY A 89 41.84 -2.23 49.13
CA GLY A 89 43.29 -2.17 48.92
C GLY A 89 43.99 -0.99 49.61
N GLU A 90 43.23 -0.08 50.24
CA GLU A 90 43.71 0.97 51.16
C GLU A 90 43.52 0.54 52.61
#